data_AF-A0A9E5KUM1-F1
#
_entry.id   AF-A0A9E5KUM1-F1
#
_cell.length_a   1.000
_cell.length_b   1.000
_cell.length_c   1.000
_cell.angle_alpha   90.00
_cell.angle_beta   90.00
_cell.angle_gamma   90.00
#
_symmetry.space_group_name_H-M   'P 1'
#
loop_
_entity.id
_entity.type
_entity.pdbx_description
1 polymer ?
#
loop_
_entity_poly.entity_id
_entity_poly.type
_entity_poly.pdbx_seq_one_letter_code
_entity_poly.pdbx_strand_id
1 'polypeptide(L)'
;FTMFGLMFADVGQGLVLFVIGLLFRQSYKKYPMRKDGMISRNLSDLLLYLGLSAMVFGALFGSYFGLEFLPPLWFNYEAAVGGHAQDSIVTDVYGILAITIKFGILIIYTGLVLNWINLLRKRAFLTLVLDKNGLLGGLLFAVGLYLGFGFVRSGYRSFPSQPWIAPVITIALVLLFSRGFLTYYLHRKRGGEALAVSHVILDSVMEWLVDVLEIFTGYLSNTLSFMRVAGLGIAHASLMISFKQLGDTVGGFGGLAIFILGNILVIVLEGLSAGIQSLRLNYYEFFSRYFTGRGVAYEPVRLSSTSFEKR
;
A
#
# COMPACT_ATOMS: atom_id res chain seq x y z
N PHE A 1 -3.47 7.55 2.42
CA PHE A 1 -2.97 8.95 2.34
C PHE A 1 -1.54 8.97 1.82
N THR A 2 -0.55 8.48 2.58
CA THR A 2 0.86 8.46 2.15
C THR A 2 1.09 7.79 0.79
N MET A 3 0.44 6.64 0.52
CA MET A 3 0.51 5.98 -0.78
C MET A 3 0.00 6.87 -1.92
N PHE A 4 -1.11 7.59 -1.71
CA PHE A 4 -1.66 8.49 -2.72
C PHE A 4 -0.72 9.67 -2.98
N GLY A 5 -0.18 10.27 -1.92
CA GLY A 5 0.79 11.36 -2.06
C GLY A 5 2.05 10.94 -2.82
N LEU A 6 2.51 9.69 -2.67
CA LEU A 6 3.63 9.15 -3.47
C LEU A 6 3.31 8.94 -4.95
N MET A 7 2.03 8.74 -5.30
CA MET A 7 1.58 8.49 -6.68
C MET A 7 1.20 9.77 -7.42
N PHE A 8 0.70 10.76 -6.68
CA PHE A 8 0.17 12.02 -7.18
C PHE A 8 0.81 13.16 -6.38
N ALA A 9 2.05 13.47 -6.74
CA ALA A 9 2.94 14.30 -5.94
C ALA A 9 3.19 15.65 -6.61
N ASP A 10 2.20 16.54 -6.53
CA ASP A 10 2.28 17.89 -7.04
C ASP A 10 1.61 18.85 -6.05
N VAL A 11 2.31 19.93 -5.69
CA VAL A 11 1.80 20.91 -4.70
C VAL A 11 0.60 21.68 -5.26
N GLY A 12 0.64 22.06 -6.52
CA GLY A 12 -0.40 22.83 -7.19
C GLY A 12 -1.68 22.03 -7.37
N GLN A 13 -1.55 20.82 -7.93
CA GLN A 13 -2.69 19.92 -8.11
C GLN A 13 -3.23 19.42 -6.76
N GLY A 14 -2.36 19.18 -5.79
CA GLY A 14 -2.72 18.88 -4.41
C GLY A 14 -3.51 20.01 -3.73
N LEU A 15 -3.13 21.26 -3.97
CA LEU A 15 -3.85 22.44 -3.49
C LEU A 15 -5.24 22.53 -4.11
N VAL A 16 -5.38 22.28 -5.42
CA VAL A 16 -6.68 22.24 -6.10
C VAL A 16 -7.59 21.19 -5.46
N LEU A 17 -7.09 19.98 -5.23
CA LEU A 17 -7.85 18.91 -4.55
C LEU A 17 -8.21 19.31 -3.11
N PHE A 18 -7.31 19.94 -2.38
CA PHE A 18 -7.54 20.42 -1.02
C PHE A 18 -8.63 21.50 -0.96
N VAL A 19 -8.58 22.49 -1.85
CA VAL A 19 -9.58 23.55 -1.96
C VAL A 19 -10.95 22.99 -2.33
N ILE A 20 -11.01 22.06 -3.29
CA ILE A 20 -12.25 21.35 -3.66
C ILE A 20 -12.82 20.62 -2.44
N GLY A 21 -11.97 19.91 -1.67
CA GLY A 21 -12.37 19.24 -0.43
C GLY A 21 -12.92 20.21 0.64
N LEU A 22 -12.28 21.37 0.81
CA LEU A 22 -12.75 22.43 1.72
C LEU A 22 -14.11 23.01 1.28
N LEU A 23 -14.28 23.29 -0.01
CA LEU A 23 -15.52 23.84 -0.56
C LEU A 23 -16.69 22.87 -0.37
N PHE A 24 -16.47 21.57 -0.62
CA PHE A 24 -17.50 20.56 -0.34
C PHE A 24 -17.81 20.48 1.16
N ARG A 25 -16.80 20.49 2.04
CA ARG A 25 -17.00 20.47 3.49
C ARG A 25 -17.77 21.70 4.00
N GLN A 26 -17.49 22.89 3.48
CA GLN A 26 -18.21 24.11 3.81
C GLN A 26 -19.66 24.09 3.27
N SER A 27 -19.87 23.57 2.06
CA SER A 27 -21.21 23.41 1.47
C SER A 27 -22.09 22.46 2.28
N TYR A 28 -21.54 21.33 2.76
CA TYR A 28 -22.24 20.41 3.68
C TYR A 28 -22.51 21.01 5.07
N LYS A 29 -21.62 21.89 5.57
CA LYS A 29 -21.85 22.63 6.81
C LYS A 29 -22.99 23.66 6.68
N LYS A 30 -23.17 24.23 5.48
CA LYS A 30 -24.20 25.23 5.18
C LYS A 30 -25.57 24.63 4.84
N TYR A 31 -25.61 23.40 4.33
CA TYR A 31 -26.84 22.67 3.98
C TYR A 31 -26.87 21.24 4.58
N PRO A 32 -27.20 21.09 5.88
CA PRO A 32 -27.16 19.80 6.58
C PRO A 32 -28.23 18.78 6.12
N MET A 33 -29.21 19.20 5.30
CA MET A 33 -30.33 18.38 4.81
C MET A 33 -30.20 17.97 3.33
N ARG A 34 -28.99 18.01 2.74
CA ARG A 34 -28.77 17.39 1.43
C ARG A 34 -28.78 15.87 1.62
N LYS A 35 -29.75 15.18 0.99
CA LYS A 35 -29.75 13.71 0.83
C LYS A 35 -28.32 13.24 0.52
N ASP A 36 -27.87 12.18 1.19
CA ASP A 36 -26.62 11.49 0.87
C ASP A 36 -26.63 11.08 -0.61
N GLY A 37 -26.12 11.95 -1.48
CA GLY A 37 -25.84 11.65 -2.88
C GLY A 37 -24.46 10.98 -3.00
N MET A 38 -23.97 10.81 -4.23
CA MET A 38 -22.64 10.21 -4.52
C MET A 38 -21.47 10.92 -3.81
N ILE A 39 -21.63 12.17 -3.37
CA ILE A 39 -20.63 12.92 -2.62
C ILE A 39 -21.05 12.94 -1.16
N SER A 40 -20.46 12.09 -0.32
CA SER A 40 -20.72 12.07 1.12
C SER A 40 -19.78 13.01 1.88
N ARG A 41 -20.12 13.32 3.14
CA ARG A 41 -19.22 14.02 4.06
C ARG A 41 -17.86 13.31 4.19
N ASN A 42 -17.86 11.98 4.20
CA ASN A 42 -16.66 11.16 4.29
C ASN A 42 -15.78 11.29 3.04
N LEU A 43 -16.36 11.43 1.85
CA LEU A 43 -15.61 11.67 0.62
C LEU A 43 -14.94 13.05 0.63
N SER A 44 -15.61 14.06 1.20
CA SER A 44 -15.05 15.41 1.33
C SER A 44 -13.84 15.43 2.26
N ASP A 45 -13.93 14.75 3.40
CA ASP A 45 -12.81 14.59 4.33
C ASP A 45 -11.68 13.74 3.71
N LEU A 46 -12.02 12.70 2.93
CA LEU A 46 -11.04 11.92 2.17
C LEU A 46 -10.26 12.81 1.19
N LEU A 47 -10.94 13.61 0.36
CA LEU A 47 -10.31 14.52 -0.59
C LEU A 47 -9.39 15.55 0.09
N LEU A 48 -9.79 16.06 1.25
CA LEU A 48 -8.97 16.95 2.08
C LEU A 48 -7.63 16.31 2.47
N TYR A 49 -7.68 15.09 3.01
CA TYR A 49 -6.46 14.39 3.43
C TYR A 49 -5.61 13.92 2.23
N LEU A 50 -6.24 13.58 1.10
CA LEU A 50 -5.54 13.24 -0.14
C LEU A 50 -4.82 14.47 -0.71
N GLY A 51 -5.49 15.62 -0.77
CA GLY A 51 -4.89 16.89 -1.22
C GLY A 51 -3.74 17.32 -0.32
N LEU A 52 -3.91 17.26 1.01
CA LEU A 52 -2.83 17.57 1.96
C LEU A 52 -1.63 16.62 1.80
N SER A 53 -1.88 15.33 1.62
CA SER A 53 -0.81 14.37 1.36
C SER A 53 -0.10 14.66 0.03
N ALA A 54 -0.83 14.97 -1.04
CA ALA A 54 -0.25 15.33 -2.34
C ALA A 54 0.62 16.59 -2.23
N MET A 55 0.19 17.59 -1.46
CA MET A 55 1.00 18.79 -1.20
C MET A 55 2.29 18.47 -0.44
N VAL A 56 2.25 17.62 0.58
CA VAL A 56 3.45 17.24 1.34
C VAL A 56 4.45 16.50 0.45
N PHE A 57 4.00 15.52 -0.32
CA PHE A 57 4.89 14.75 -1.20
C PHE A 57 5.32 15.55 -2.44
N GLY A 58 4.48 16.43 -2.97
CA GLY A 58 4.86 17.37 -4.03
C GLY A 58 5.95 18.35 -3.57
N ALA A 59 5.87 18.85 -2.33
CA ALA A 59 6.91 19.70 -1.75
C ALA A 59 8.22 18.93 -1.52
N LEU A 60 8.15 17.64 -1.16
CA LEU A 60 9.32 16.77 -1.03
C LEU A 60 10.02 16.51 -2.38
N PHE A 61 9.25 16.42 -3.47
CA PHE A 61 9.77 16.17 -4.82
C PHE A 61 10.06 17.44 -5.64
N GLY A 62 9.68 18.62 -5.13
CA GLY A 62 9.92 19.91 -5.79
C GLY A 62 8.96 20.25 -6.94
N SER A 63 7.86 19.52 -7.12
CA SER A 63 6.92 19.74 -8.24
C SER A 63 5.76 20.68 -7.87
N TYR A 64 5.66 21.81 -8.58
CA TYR A 64 4.58 22.80 -8.46
C TYR A 64 3.90 23.00 -9.83
N PHE A 65 2.76 22.34 -10.09
CA PHE A 65 2.09 22.38 -11.41
C PHE A 65 3.03 22.03 -12.58
N GLY A 66 4.01 21.14 -12.38
CA GLY A 66 5.05 20.84 -13.40
C GLY A 66 6.12 21.93 -13.60
N LEU A 67 6.24 22.88 -12.66
CA LEU A 67 7.28 23.92 -12.62
C LEU A 67 8.16 23.74 -11.37
N GLU A 68 9.48 23.78 -11.56
CA GLU A 68 10.49 23.70 -10.49
C GLU A 68 10.65 25.08 -9.82
N PHE A 69 9.66 25.52 -9.04
CA PHE A 69 9.73 26.83 -8.37
C PHE A 69 10.63 26.85 -7.13
N LEU A 70 10.90 25.70 -6.50
CA LEU A 70 11.73 25.57 -5.30
C LEU A 70 12.65 24.34 -5.42
N PRO A 71 13.87 24.38 -4.86
CA PRO A 71 14.76 23.22 -4.86
C PRO A 71 14.10 22.05 -4.11
N PRO A 72 14.16 20.82 -4.66
CA PRO A 72 13.56 19.63 -4.03
C PRO A 72 14.25 19.36 -2.68
N LEU A 73 13.48 19.12 -1.63
CA LEU A 73 14.04 18.76 -0.32
C LEU A 73 14.50 17.30 -0.24
N TRP A 74 14.04 16.42 -1.14
CA TRP A 74 14.40 14.99 -1.10
C TRP A 74 15.06 14.50 -2.40
N PHE A 75 14.38 14.60 -3.54
CA PHE A 75 14.92 14.26 -4.87
C PHE A 75 13.97 14.78 -5.96
N ASN A 76 14.50 15.28 -7.08
CA ASN A 76 13.69 15.77 -8.19
C ASN A 76 13.04 14.60 -8.93
N TYR A 77 11.75 14.37 -8.70
CA TYR A 77 11.01 13.31 -9.36
C TYR A 77 10.89 13.55 -10.88
N GLU A 78 10.68 14.80 -11.30
CA GLU A 78 10.60 15.18 -12.71
C GLU A 78 11.95 15.09 -13.43
N ALA A 79 13.05 15.52 -12.82
CA ALA A 79 14.39 15.40 -13.41
C ALA A 79 14.87 13.92 -13.49
N ALA A 80 14.47 13.08 -12.53
CA ALA A 80 14.78 11.64 -12.53
C ALA A 80 14.00 10.86 -13.60
N VAL A 81 12.78 11.30 -13.95
CA VAL A 81 11.97 10.72 -15.03
C VAL A 81 12.33 11.30 -16.39
N GLY A 82 12.71 12.59 -16.45
CA GLY A 82 13.12 13.29 -17.67
C GLY A 82 14.59 13.06 -18.10
N GLY A 83 15.39 12.35 -17.29
CA GLY A 83 16.78 12.02 -17.62
C GLY A 83 17.78 13.19 -17.47
N HIS A 84 17.37 14.30 -16.86
CA HIS A 84 18.22 15.50 -16.63
C HIS A 84 18.77 15.60 -15.20
N ALA A 85 18.58 14.56 -14.38
CA ALA A 85 19.07 14.49 -13.00
C ALA A 85 20.59 14.23 -12.94
N GLN A 86 21.39 15.27 -13.21
CA GLN A 86 22.85 15.20 -12.98
C GLN A 86 23.22 15.31 -11.49
N ASP A 87 22.31 15.81 -10.62
CA ASP A 87 22.57 16.10 -9.20
C ASP A 87 21.53 15.54 -8.20
N SER A 88 20.77 14.49 -8.55
CA SER A 88 19.79 13.88 -7.63
C SER A 88 20.14 12.44 -7.24
N ILE A 89 19.80 12.06 -6.00
CA ILE A 89 20.04 10.74 -5.37
C ILE A 89 19.39 9.57 -6.16
N VAL A 90 18.46 9.88 -7.07
CA VAL A 90 17.77 8.95 -7.96
C VAL A 90 17.94 9.44 -9.39
N THR A 91 18.79 8.76 -10.16
CA THR A 91 19.15 9.15 -11.53
C THR A 91 18.27 8.51 -12.60
N ASP A 92 17.51 7.46 -12.24
CA ASP A 92 16.76 6.62 -13.18
C ASP A 92 15.43 6.12 -12.59
N VAL A 93 14.50 5.77 -13.49
CA VAL A 93 13.23 5.05 -13.22
C VAL A 93 13.43 3.85 -12.28
N TYR A 94 14.57 3.15 -12.38
CA TYR A 94 14.91 2.03 -11.50
C TYR A 94 15.07 2.43 -10.03
N GLY A 95 15.54 3.63 -9.73
CA GLY A 95 15.66 4.12 -8.35
C GLY A 95 14.30 4.48 -7.74
N ILE A 96 13.38 5.04 -8.54
CA ILE A 96 11.98 5.28 -8.12
C ILE A 96 11.30 3.95 -7.79
N LEU A 97 11.51 2.94 -8.64
CA LEU A 97 11.01 1.59 -8.41
C LEU A 97 11.58 0.97 -7.13
N ALA A 98 12.89 1.12 -6.90
CA ALA A 98 13.55 0.61 -5.70
C ALA A 98 13.05 1.27 -4.41
N ILE A 99 12.85 2.59 -4.40
CA ILE A 99 12.25 3.31 -3.26
C ILE A 99 10.85 2.81 -2.97
N THR A 100 10.05 2.61 -4.02
CA THR A 100 8.68 2.13 -3.89
C THR A 100 8.61 0.71 -3.34
N ILE A 101 9.51 -0.17 -3.78
CA ILE A 101 9.63 -1.54 -3.23
C ILE A 101 9.99 -1.47 -1.73
N LYS A 102 10.96 -0.64 -1.34
CA LYS A 102 11.33 -0.45 0.08
C LYS A 102 10.15 0.08 0.90
N PHE A 103 9.39 1.02 0.36
CA PHE A 103 8.18 1.54 0.99
C PHE A 103 7.09 0.46 1.14
N GLY A 104 6.87 -0.35 0.11
CA GLY A 104 5.95 -1.49 0.16
C GLY A 104 6.33 -2.50 1.24
N ILE A 105 7.63 -2.83 1.34
CA ILE A 105 8.17 -3.69 2.40
C ILE A 105 7.85 -3.12 3.79
N LEU A 106 8.05 -1.81 4.01
CA LEU A 106 7.76 -1.15 5.28
C LEU A 106 6.28 -1.27 5.68
N ILE A 107 5.36 -1.09 4.73
CA ILE A 107 3.91 -1.21 4.96
C ILE A 107 3.53 -2.65 5.29
N ILE A 108 4.09 -3.60 4.55
CA ILE A 108 3.91 -5.03 4.78
C ILE A 108 4.34 -5.41 6.20
N TYR A 109 5.53 -4.96 6.63
CA TYR A 109 6.01 -5.18 8.00
C TYR A 109 5.12 -4.53 9.04
N THR A 110 4.64 -3.31 8.79
CA THR A 110 3.70 -2.64 9.70
C THR A 110 2.42 -3.47 9.88
N GLY A 111 1.88 -4.03 8.80
CA GLY A 111 0.73 -4.94 8.86
C GLY A 111 1.01 -6.22 9.65
N LEU A 112 2.20 -6.82 9.49
CA LEU A 112 2.62 -7.98 10.28
C LEU A 112 2.78 -7.66 11.77
N VAL A 113 3.39 -6.53 12.11
CA VAL A 113 3.54 -6.08 13.50
C VAL A 113 2.17 -5.88 14.16
N LEU A 114 1.22 -5.25 13.45
CA LEU A 114 -0.16 -5.11 13.94
C LEU A 114 -0.83 -6.48 14.16
N ASN A 115 -0.59 -7.45 13.27
CA ASN A 115 -1.08 -8.81 13.46
C ASN A 115 -0.47 -9.48 14.70
N TRP A 116 0.83 -9.33 14.93
CA TRP A 116 1.50 -9.84 16.12
C TRP A 116 0.95 -9.22 17.41
N ILE A 117 0.71 -7.90 17.41
CA ILE A 117 0.09 -7.20 18.54
C ILE A 117 -1.32 -7.76 18.82
N ASN A 118 -2.12 -8.01 17.78
CA ASN A 118 -3.45 -8.59 17.92
C ASN A 118 -3.41 -10.01 18.48
N LEU A 119 -2.47 -10.84 18.03
CA LEU A 119 -2.31 -12.22 18.50
C LEU A 119 -1.78 -12.29 19.93
N LEU A 120 -0.85 -11.41 20.31
CA LEU A 120 -0.38 -11.24 21.69
C LEU A 120 -1.54 -10.86 22.61
N ARG A 121 -2.41 -9.93 22.19
CA ARG A 121 -3.59 -9.53 22.97
C ARG A 121 -4.58 -10.68 23.17
N LYS A 122 -4.70 -11.59 22.20
CA LYS A 122 -5.52 -12.80 22.28
C LYS A 122 -4.87 -13.95 23.08
N ARG A 123 -3.66 -13.77 23.60
CA ARG A 123 -2.85 -14.79 24.33
C ARG A 123 -2.65 -16.10 23.57
N ALA A 124 -2.75 -16.09 22.23
CA ALA A 124 -2.58 -17.26 21.38
C ALA A 124 -1.11 -17.41 20.95
N PHE A 125 -0.22 -17.70 21.89
CA PHE A 125 1.24 -17.76 21.66
C PHE A 125 1.64 -18.83 20.63
N LEU A 126 0.93 -19.95 20.61
CA LEU A 126 1.13 -21.04 19.64
C LEU A 126 0.87 -20.56 18.21
N THR A 127 -0.24 -19.85 18.00
CA THR A 127 -0.58 -19.24 16.71
C THR A 127 0.35 -18.07 16.37
N LEU A 128 0.81 -17.29 17.35
CA LEU A 128 1.76 -16.20 17.12
C LEU A 128 3.08 -16.69 16.52
N VAL A 129 3.62 -17.79 17.05
CA VAL A 129 4.93 -18.30 16.61
C VAL A 129 4.78 -19.12 15.34
N LEU A 130 3.78 -20.01 15.26
CA LEU A 130 3.69 -21.04 14.22
C LEU A 130 2.76 -20.71 13.04
N ASP A 131 2.06 -19.57 13.03
CA ASP A 131 1.17 -19.19 11.92
C ASP A 131 1.93 -18.53 10.76
N LYS A 132 1.38 -18.63 9.55
CA LYS A 132 1.92 -18.06 8.30
C LYS A 132 2.09 -16.53 8.34
N ASN A 133 1.22 -15.84 9.07
CA ASN A 133 1.30 -14.39 9.34
C ASN A 133 1.91 -14.11 10.73
N GLY A 134 2.42 -15.13 11.40
CA GLY A 134 3.10 -15.08 12.68
C GLY A 134 4.58 -14.69 12.56
N LEU A 135 5.34 -14.93 13.62
CA LEU A 135 6.74 -14.52 13.72
C LEU A 135 7.61 -15.27 12.69
N LEU A 136 7.36 -16.57 12.48
CA LEU A 136 8.12 -17.40 11.54
C LEU A 136 7.91 -16.97 10.08
N GLY A 137 6.68 -16.67 9.67
CA GLY A 137 6.41 -16.16 8.33
C GLY A 137 7.05 -14.80 8.07
N GLY A 138 7.03 -13.90 9.06
CA GLY A 138 7.73 -12.62 8.97
C GLY A 138 9.25 -12.76 8.93
N LEU A 139 9.80 -13.76 9.63
CA LEU A 139 11.24 -14.08 9.60
C LEU A 139 11.64 -14.66 8.25
N LEU A 140 10.87 -15.62 7.71
CA LEU A 140 11.07 -16.15 6.36
C LEU A 140 11.01 -15.06 5.30
N PHE A 141 10.06 -14.13 5.41
CA PHE A 141 9.97 -12.98 4.53
C PHE A 141 11.21 -12.08 4.66
N ALA A 142 11.70 -11.81 5.87
CA ALA A 142 12.91 -11.02 6.10
C ALA A 142 14.15 -11.64 5.46
N VAL A 143 14.31 -12.95 5.61
CA VAL A 143 15.42 -13.70 5.00
C VAL A 143 15.28 -13.72 3.48
N GLY A 144 14.06 -13.92 2.95
CA GLY A 144 13.78 -13.84 1.52
C GLY A 144 14.10 -12.48 0.92
N LEU A 145 13.75 -11.38 1.60
CA LEU A 145 14.13 -10.02 1.20
C LEU A 145 15.64 -9.81 1.24
N TYR A 146 16.32 -10.29 2.29
CA TYR A 146 17.77 -10.18 2.42
C TYR A 146 18.49 -10.87 1.26
N LEU A 147 18.06 -12.09 0.92
CA LEU A 147 18.55 -12.84 -0.24
C LEU A 147 18.28 -12.10 -1.55
N GLY A 148 17.07 -11.58 -1.73
CA GLY A 148 16.68 -10.82 -2.93
C GLY A 148 17.51 -9.56 -3.14
N PHE A 149 17.64 -8.71 -2.12
CA PHE A 149 18.48 -7.50 -2.21
C PHE A 149 19.96 -7.83 -2.35
N GLY A 150 20.44 -8.87 -1.67
CA GLY A 150 21.82 -9.31 -1.80
C GLY A 150 22.15 -9.83 -3.21
N PHE A 151 21.21 -10.53 -3.84
CA PHE A 151 21.33 -11.02 -5.22
C PHE A 151 21.31 -9.89 -6.26
N VAL A 152 20.46 -8.88 -6.08
CA VAL A 152 20.44 -7.70 -6.94
C VAL A 152 21.75 -6.89 -6.78
N ARG A 153 22.24 -6.73 -5.55
CA ARG A 153 23.48 -6.00 -5.27
C ARG A 153 24.73 -6.70 -5.82
N SER A 154 24.72 -8.03 -5.91
CA SER A 154 25.82 -8.81 -6.50
C SER A 154 25.78 -8.85 -8.04
N GLY A 155 24.85 -8.13 -8.67
CA GLY A 155 24.71 -8.12 -10.12
C GLY A 155 24.26 -9.45 -10.69
N TYR A 156 23.37 -10.17 -9.96
CA TYR A 156 22.80 -11.45 -10.35
C TYR A 156 23.79 -12.63 -10.42
N ARG A 157 24.99 -12.48 -9.85
CA ARG A 157 26.06 -13.49 -9.95
C ARG A 157 26.18 -14.41 -8.76
N SER A 158 25.76 -13.99 -7.57
CA SER A 158 25.86 -14.81 -6.36
C SER A 158 24.77 -14.51 -5.35
N PHE A 159 24.27 -15.56 -4.70
CA PHE A 159 23.46 -15.41 -3.49
C PHE A 159 24.37 -15.11 -2.30
N PRO A 160 23.95 -14.26 -1.35
CA PRO A 160 24.65 -14.08 -0.09
C PRO A 160 24.79 -15.43 0.63
N SER A 161 25.99 -16.02 0.65
CA SER A 161 26.27 -17.33 1.24
C SER A 161 26.65 -17.21 2.72
N GLN A 162 25.94 -16.37 3.46
CA GLN A 162 26.22 -16.20 4.89
C GLN A 162 25.79 -17.45 5.66
N PRO A 163 26.63 -18.00 6.56
CA PRO A 163 26.37 -19.29 7.23
C PRO A 163 25.08 -19.35 8.05
N TRP A 164 24.53 -18.21 8.46
CA TRP A 164 23.32 -18.13 9.27
C TRP A 164 22.01 -18.30 8.47
N ILE A 165 22.03 -18.12 7.15
CA ILE A 165 20.80 -18.10 6.33
C ILE A 165 20.19 -19.51 6.20
N ALA A 166 21.01 -20.49 5.81
CA ALA A 166 20.58 -21.88 5.63
C ALA A 166 19.97 -22.52 6.89
N PRO A 167 20.57 -22.39 8.10
CA PRO A 167 19.97 -22.95 9.30
C PRO A 167 18.67 -22.23 9.68
N VAL A 168 18.57 -20.91 9.50
CA VAL A 168 17.36 -20.15 9.82
C VAL A 168 16.18 -20.55 8.92
N ILE A 169 16.40 -20.69 7.62
CA ILE A 169 15.35 -21.16 6.69
C ILE A 169 14.92 -22.58 7.05
N THR A 170 15.89 -23.48 7.28
CA THR A 170 15.60 -24.88 7.64
C THR A 170 14.80 -24.96 8.94
N ILE A 171 15.22 -24.25 9.98
CA ILE A 171 14.51 -24.21 11.27
C ILE A 171 13.09 -23.67 11.10
N ALA A 172 12.91 -22.60 10.34
CA ALA A 172 11.59 -22.00 10.13
C ALA A 172 10.66 -22.93 9.34
N LEU A 173 11.17 -23.62 8.30
CA LEU A 173 10.40 -24.60 7.53
C LEU A 173 10.00 -25.82 8.38
N VAL A 174 10.91 -26.32 9.22
CA VAL A 174 10.65 -27.45 10.14
C VAL A 174 9.62 -27.06 11.21
N LEU A 175 9.71 -25.84 11.75
CA LEU A 175 8.73 -25.35 12.71
C LEU A 175 7.34 -25.15 12.07
N LEU A 176 7.27 -24.64 10.84
CA LEU A 176 6.01 -24.59 10.09
C LEU A 176 5.43 -25.98 9.87
N PHE A 177 6.26 -26.98 9.55
CA PHE A 177 5.80 -28.36 9.42
C PHE A 177 5.24 -28.92 10.73
N SER A 178 5.87 -28.56 11.85
CA SER A 178 5.42 -28.96 13.18
C SER A 178 4.03 -28.40 13.54
N ARG A 179 3.61 -27.29 12.93
CA ARG A 179 2.28 -26.68 13.13
C ARG A 179 1.15 -27.68 12.84
N GLY A 180 1.16 -28.33 11.67
CA GLY A 180 0.10 -29.27 11.26
C GLY A 180 -0.04 -30.44 12.24
N PHE A 181 1.08 -30.89 12.79
CA PHE A 181 1.08 -31.93 13.82
C PHE A 181 0.57 -31.43 15.19
N LEU A 182 0.92 -30.19 15.58
CA LEU A 182 0.48 -29.59 16.84
C LEU A 182 -1.02 -29.26 16.87
N THR A 183 -1.60 -28.77 15.77
CA THR A 183 -3.05 -28.54 15.67
C THR A 183 -3.80 -29.86 15.81
N TYR A 184 -3.33 -30.94 15.18
CA TYR A 184 -3.91 -32.26 15.37
C TYR A 184 -3.83 -32.74 16.82
N TYR A 185 -2.68 -32.60 17.48
CA TYR A 185 -2.53 -33.01 18.88
C TYR A 185 -3.45 -32.20 19.82
N LEU A 186 -3.64 -30.90 19.57
CA LEU A 186 -4.57 -30.05 20.32
C LEU A 186 -6.05 -30.42 20.07
N HIS A 187 -6.42 -30.78 18.83
CA HIS A 187 -7.76 -31.26 18.50
C HIS A 187 -8.07 -32.61 19.17
N ARG A 188 -7.08 -33.51 19.22
CA ARG A 188 -7.19 -34.79 19.94
C ARG A 188 -7.33 -34.60 21.46
N LYS A 189 -6.63 -33.61 22.05
CA LYS A 189 -6.76 -33.26 23.48
C LYS A 189 -8.10 -32.58 23.82
N ARG A 190 -8.77 -31.97 22.84
CA ARG A 190 -10.08 -31.31 22.97
C ARG A 190 -11.28 -32.24 22.65
N GLY A 191 -11.05 -33.54 22.47
CA GLY A 191 -12.11 -34.53 22.31
C GLY A 191 -12.60 -34.74 20.88
N GLY A 192 -11.82 -34.38 19.85
CA GLY A 192 -12.13 -34.71 18.46
C GLY A 192 -11.89 -36.20 18.14
N GLU A 193 -12.68 -36.75 17.22
CA GLU A 193 -12.57 -38.15 16.78
C GLU A 193 -11.16 -38.50 16.30
N ALA A 194 -10.73 -39.74 16.56
CA ALA A 194 -9.44 -40.24 16.14
C ALA A 194 -9.40 -40.44 14.61
N LEU A 195 -9.16 -39.36 13.88
CA LEU A 195 -8.84 -39.40 12.45
C LEU A 195 -7.63 -40.31 12.23
N ALA A 196 -7.70 -41.14 11.17
CA ALA A 196 -6.63 -42.04 10.77
C ALA A 196 -5.32 -41.27 10.64
N VAL A 197 -4.24 -41.81 11.23
CA VAL A 197 -2.90 -41.18 11.23
C VAL A 197 -2.44 -40.86 9.80
N SER A 198 -2.84 -41.66 8.81
CA SER A 198 -2.59 -41.39 7.39
C SER A 198 -3.24 -40.11 6.87
N HIS A 199 -4.51 -39.83 7.24
CA HIS A 199 -5.21 -38.62 6.80
C HIS A 199 -4.59 -37.37 7.41
N VAL A 200 -4.20 -37.45 8.68
CA VAL A 200 -3.57 -36.36 9.43
C VAL A 200 -2.21 -35.98 8.84
N ILE A 201 -1.41 -36.98 8.47
CA ILE A 201 -0.10 -36.75 7.83
C ILE A 201 -0.30 -36.08 6.47
N LEU A 202 -1.26 -36.56 5.67
CA LEU A 202 -1.55 -35.97 4.35
C LEU A 202 -2.06 -34.53 4.47
N ASP A 203 -2.99 -34.26 5.39
CA ASP A 203 -3.52 -32.91 5.64
C ASP A 203 -2.42 -31.96 6.12
N SER A 204 -1.57 -32.40 7.05
CA SER A 204 -0.47 -31.59 7.57
C SER A 204 0.59 -31.27 6.51
N VAL A 205 0.92 -32.24 5.64
CA VAL A 205 1.86 -32.03 4.53
C VAL A 205 1.28 -31.06 3.51
N MET A 206 -0.01 -31.19 3.18
CA MET A 206 -0.68 -30.27 2.26
C MET A 206 -0.79 -28.86 2.84
N GLU A 207 -1.17 -28.72 4.10
CA GLU A 207 -1.20 -27.42 4.80
C GLU A 207 0.20 -26.78 4.82
N TRP A 208 1.25 -27.55 5.11
CA TRP A 208 2.63 -27.07 5.09
C TRP A 208 3.06 -26.59 3.70
N LEU A 209 2.78 -27.37 2.65
CA LEU A 209 3.12 -26.98 1.28
C LEU A 209 2.40 -25.69 0.87
N VAL A 210 1.10 -25.59 1.18
CA VAL A 210 0.30 -24.39 0.88
C VAL A 210 0.80 -23.19 1.67
N ASP A 211 1.09 -23.33 2.97
CA ASP A 211 1.61 -22.26 3.81
C ASP A 211 2.97 -21.75 3.29
N VAL A 212 3.88 -22.66 2.92
CA VAL A 212 5.18 -22.29 2.35
C VAL A 212 4.99 -21.56 1.01
N LEU A 213 4.16 -22.10 0.11
CA LEU A 213 3.87 -21.45 -1.17
C LEU A 213 3.25 -20.07 -0.97
N GLU A 214 2.30 -19.92 -0.04
CA GLU A 214 1.64 -18.65 0.26
C GLU A 214 2.62 -17.62 0.87
N ILE A 215 3.54 -18.04 1.74
CA ILE A 215 4.59 -17.16 2.28
C ILE A 215 5.49 -16.65 1.14
N PHE A 216 6.01 -17.54 0.29
CA PHE A 216 6.90 -17.14 -0.79
C PHE A 216 6.16 -16.34 -1.88
N THR A 217 5.07 -16.88 -2.44
CA THR A 217 4.34 -16.23 -3.54
C THR A 217 3.54 -15.02 -3.07
N GLY A 218 2.90 -15.11 -1.91
CA GLY A 218 2.02 -14.06 -1.39
C GLY A 218 2.81 -12.85 -0.96
N TYR A 219 3.90 -13.00 -0.20
CA TYR A 219 4.70 -11.84 0.19
C TYR A 219 5.48 -11.23 -0.96
N LEU A 220 6.00 -12.03 -1.90
CA LEU A 220 6.62 -11.50 -3.12
C LEU A 220 5.60 -10.75 -3.99
N SER A 221 4.46 -11.36 -4.29
CA SER A 221 3.39 -10.74 -5.08
C SER A 221 2.90 -9.44 -4.44
N ASN A 222 2.70 -9.43 -3.12
CA ASN A 222 2.31 -8.21 -2.39
C ASN A 222 3.38 -7.13 -2.47
N THR A 223 4.66 -7.47 -2.37
CA THR A 223 5.76 -6.51 -2.49
C THR A 223 5.84 -5.94 -3.90
N LEU A 224 5.73 -6.79 -4.93
CA LEU A 224 5.71 -6.38 -6.33
C LEU A 224 4.45 -5.56 -6.68
N SER A 225 3.34 -5.79 -5.99
CA SER A 225 2.10 -5.01 -6.14
C SER A 225 2.32 -3.52 -5.89
N PHE A 226 3.26 -3.16 -5.00
CA PHE A 226 3.61 -1.76 -4.73
C PHE A 226 4.29 -1.08 -5.91
N MET A 227 4.87 -1.80 -6.88
CA MET A 227 5.44 -1.18 -8.09
C MET A 227 4.42 -0.35 -8.87
N ARG A 228 3.11 -0.60 -8.69
CA ARG A 228 2.04 0.24 -9.27
C ARG A 228 2.06 1.67 -8.74
N VAL A 229 2.57 1.90 -7.52
CA VAL A 229 2.78 3.23 -6.95
C VAL A 229 3.80 4.00 -7.79
N ALA A 230 4.94 3.38 -8.09
CA ALA A 230 5.97 3.96 -8.97
C ALA A 230 5.42 4.19 -10.38
N GLY A 231 4.73 3.20 -10.95
CA GLY A 231 4.19 3.30 -12.32
C GLY A 231 3.25 4.48 -12.51
N LEU A 232 2.32 4.71 -11.58
CA LEU A 232 1.40 5.85 -11.63
C LEU A 232 2.12 7.19 -11.40
N GLY A 233 3.07 7.24 -10.45
CA GLY A 233 3.87 8.44 -10.26
C GLY A 233 4.67 8.79 -11.52
N ILE A 234 5.30 7.81 -12.17
CA ILE A 234 6.10 8.01 -13.39
C ILE A 234 5.19 8.52 -14.51
N ALA A 235 4.03 7.87 -14.71
CA ALA A 235 3.05 8.31 -15.71
C ALA A 235 2.61 9.76 -15.46
N HIS A 236 2.33 10.12 -14.22
CA HIS A 236 1.99 11.48 -13.82
C HIS A 236 3.10 12.48 -14.21
N ALA A 237 4.36 12.22 -13.85
CA ALA A 237 5.48 13.10 -14.20
C ALA A 237 5.72 13.18 -15.72
N SER A 238 5.64 12.05 -16.43
CA SER A 238 5.78 12.02 -17.89
C SER A 238 4.68 12.84 -18.58
N LEU A 239 3.44 12.79 -18.10
CA LEU A 239 2.35 13.59 -18.64
C LEU A 239 2.56 15.10 -18.38
N MET A 240 3.03 15.49 -17.20
CA MET A 240 3.34 16.88 -16.89
C MET A 240 4.45 17.45 -17.78
N ILE A 241 5.53 16.70 -17.95
CA ILE A 241 6.62 17.06 -18.87
C ILE A 241 6.08 17.20 -20.31
N SER A 242 5.23 16.26 -20.76
CA SER A 242 4.67 16.28 -22.11
C SER A 242 3.77 17.49 -22.36
N PHE A 243 2.87 17.82 -21.43
CA PHE A 243 1.98 18.99 -21.56
C PHE A 243 2.75 20.31 -21.52
N LYS A 244 3.80 20.39 -20.70
CA LYS A 244 4.70 21.55 -20.66
C LYS A 244 5.41 21.75 -21.99
N GLN A 245 6.05 20.70 -22.52
CA GLN A 245 6.75 20.75 -23.81
C GLN A 245 5.80 21.12 -24.97
N LEU A 246 4.58 20.57 -24.97
CA LEU A 246 3.58 20.90 -25.97
C LEU A 246 3.13 22.36 -25.87
N GLY A 247 2.95 22.87 -24.65
CA GLY A 247 2.62 24.27 -24.39
C GLY A 247 3.71 25.22 -24.87
N ASP A 248 4.97 24.90 -24.56
CA ASP A 248 6.15 25.68 -24.96
C ASP A 248 6.33 25.70 -26.49
N THR A 249 6.02 24.59 -27.17
CA THR A 249 6.13 24.48 -28.64
C THR A 249 5.08 25.33 -29.36
N VAL A 250 3.84 25.36 -28.86
CA VAL A 250 2.75 26.15 -29.49
C VAL A 250 2.91 27.65 -29.22
N GLY A 251 3.36 28.01 -28.01
CA GLY A 251 3.56 29.39 -27.61
C GLY A 251 2.29 30.24 -27.52
N GLY A 252 2.41 31.44 -26.96
CA GLY A 252 1.32 32.41 -26.86
C GLY A 252 0.10 31.93 -26.07
N PHE A 253 -1.09 32.37 -26.48
CA PHE A 253 -2.36 32.00 -25.83
C PHE A 253 -2.69 30.50 -25.99
N GLY A 254 -2.28 29.89 -27.11
CA GLY A 254 -2.47 28.46 -27.36
C GLY A 254 -1.70 27.58 -26.38
N GLY A 255 -0.44 27.93 -26.10
CA GLY A 255 0.38 27.23 -25.11
C GLY A 255 -0.21 27.28 -23.69
N LEU A 256 -0.70 28.46 -23.27
CA LEU A 256 -1.36 28.62 -21.98
C LEU A 256 -2.64 27.78 -21.86
N ALA A 257 -3.45 27.73 -22.93
CA ALA A 257 -4.66 26.92 -22.95
C ALA A 257 -4.35 25.42 -22.82
N ILE A 258 -3.32 24.94 -23.52
CA ILE A 258 -2.86 23.54 -23.44
C ILE A 258 -2.36 23.21 -22.02
N PHE A 259 -1.60 24.11 -21.40
CA PHE A 259 -1.09 23.91 -20.04
C PHE A 259 -2.21 23.81 -19.00
N ILE A 260 -3.21 24.69 -19.06
CA ILE A 260 -4.37 24.66 -18.14
C ILE A 260 -5.19 23.38 -18.36
N LEU A 261 -5.49 23.05 -19.61
CA LEU A 261 -6.27 21.86 -19.95
C LEU A 261 -5.53 20.58 -19.50
N GLY A 262 -4.23 20.50 -19.77
CA GLY A 262 -3.38 19.38 -19.34
C GLY A 262 -3.41 19.16 -17.83
N ASN A 263 -3.29 20.24 -17.04
CA ASN A 263 -3.39 20.16 -15.58
C ASN A 263 -4.77 19.67 -15.11
N ILE A 264 -5.86 20.18 -15.70
CA ILE A 264 -7.22 19.72 -15.36
C ILE A 264 -7.37 18.22 -15.68
N LEU A 265 -6.90 17.79 -16.85
CA LEU A 265 -6.98 16.41 -17.28
C LEU A 265 -6.19 15.48 -16.36
N VAL A 266 -4.98 15.87 -15.95
CA VAL A 266 -4.17 15.08 -15.02
C VAL A 266 -4.78 15.03 -13.62
N ILE A 267 -5.33 16.14 -13.11
CA ILE A 267 -6.05 16.13 -11.82
C ILE A 267 -7.21 15.13 -11.84
N VAL A 268 -7.99 15.09 -12.93
CA VAL A 268 -9.17 14.22 -13.01
C VAL A 268 -8.78 12.76 -13.24
N LEU A 269 -7.94 12.47 -14.24
CA LEU A 269 -7.63 11.10 -14.63
C LEU A 269 -6.64 10.44 -13.68
N GLU A 270 -5.48 11.08 -13.44
CA GLU A 270 -4.44 10.52 -12.57
C GLU A 270 -4.86 10.61 -11.09
N GLY A 271 -5.50 11.70 -10.68
CA GLY A 271 -6.02 11.82 -9.31
C GLY A 271 -7.04 10.72 -8.98
N LEU A 272 -7.96 10.40 -9.90
CA LEU A 272 -8.91 9.29 -9.70
C LEU A 272 -8.21 7.92 -9.72
N SER A 273 -7.32 7.69 -10.69
CA SER A 273 -6.57 6.44 -10.84
C SER A 273 -5.69 6.13 -9.62
N ALA A 274 -4.90 7.11 -9.17
CA ALA A 274 -4.08 7.04 -7.96
C ALA A 274 -4.96 6.83 -6.72
N GLY A 275 -6.13 7.48 -6.66
CA GLY A 275 -7.12 7.27 -5.60
C GLY A 275 -7.55 5.80 -5.50
N ILE A 276 -8.04 5.22 -6.61
CA ILE A 276 -8.51 3.83 -6.69
C ILE A 276 -7.38 2.85 -6.34
N GLN A 277 -6.17 3.08 -6.87
CA GLN A 277 -5.05 2.17 -6.65
C GLN A 277 -4.53 2.26 -5.21
N SER A 278 -4.54 3.43 -4.58
CA SER A 278 -4.20 3.56 -3.15
C SER A 278 -5.22 2.84 -2.27
N LEU A 279 -6.50 2.86 -2.65
CA LEU A 279 -7.57 2.17 -1.96
C LEU A 279 -7.40 0.65 -2.04
N ARG A 280 -7.09 0.15 -3.24
CA ARG A 280 -6.75 -1.25 -3.47
C ARG A 280 -5.59 -1.70 -2.57
N LEU A 281 -4.48 -0.94 -2.57
CA LEU A 281 -3.30 -1.26 -1.76
C LEU A 281 -3.62 -1.36 -0.27
N ASN A 282 -4.53 -0.52 0.21
CA ASN A 282 -4.96 -0.54 1.59
C ASN A 282 -5.84 -1.77 1.90
N TYR A 283 -6.83 -2.08 1.05
CA TYR A 283 -7.73 -3.21 1.28
C TYR A 283 -7.06 -4.58 1.10
N TYR A 284 -6.31 -4.77 0.02
CA TYR A 284 -5.81 -6.09 -0.36
C TYR A 284 -4.46 -6.41 0.26
N GLU A 285 -3.57 -5.44 0.43
CA GLU A 285 -2.21 -5.68 0.91
C GLU A 285 -2.01 -5.33 2.39
N PHE A 286 -2.72 -4.32 2.91
CA PHE A 286 -2.58 -3.89 4.31
C PHE A 286 -3.63 -4.49 5.25
N PHE A 287 -4.92 -4.31 4.95
CA PHE A 287 -6.02 -4.77 5.81
C PHE A 287 -6.14 -6.29 5.89
N SER A 288 -5.92 -7.00 4.78
CA SER A 288 -5.96 -8.47 4.73
C SER A 288 -5.02 -9.16 5.73
N ARG A 289 -3.96 -8.47 6.20
CA ARG A 289 -2.93 -9.03 7.08
C ARG A 289 -3.33 -9.10 8.54
N TYR A 290 -4.14 -8.16 9.01
CA TYR A 290 -4.50 -8.07 10.44
C TYR A 290 -6.01 -8.13 10.67
N PHE A 291 -6.82 -7.82 9.67
CA PHE A 291 -8.27 -7.78 9.80
C PHE A 291 -8.87 -9.15 9.48
N THR A 292 -9.46 -9.79 10.48
CA THR A 292 -9.95 -11.17 10.37
C THR A 292 -11.37 -11.30 9.82
N GLY A 293 -12.02 -10.21 9.39
CA GLY A 293 -13.35 -10.21 8.72
C GLY A 293 -14.54 -10.74 9.52
N ARG A 294 -14.32 -11.42 10.64
CA ARG A 294 -15.32 -12.14 11.44
C ARG A 294 -15.84 -11.33 12.63
N GLY A 295 -16.13 -10.05 12.42
CA GLY A 295 -16.73 -9.18 13.43
C GLY A 295 -18.23 -9.01 13.22
N VAL A 296 -19.00 -8.90 14.30
CA VAL A 296 -20.40 -8.44 14.24
C VAL A 296 -20.38 -6.92 14.41
N ALA A 297 -21.10 -6.20 13.54
CA ALA A 297 -21.23 -4.75 13.66
C ALA A 297 -21.91 -4.42 15.00
N TYR A 298 -21.31 -3.50 15.77
CA TYR A 298 -21.92 -3.05 17.01
C TYR A 298 -23.11 -2.14 16.68
N GLU A 299 -24.32 -2.69 16.82
CA GLU A 299 -25.57 -1.96 16.73
C GLU A 299 -26.06 -1.63 18.15
N PRO A 300 -25.78 -0.43 18.68
CA PRO A 300 -26.33 -0.03 19.96
C PRO A 300 -27.86 0.11 19.82
N VAL A 301 -28.58 -0.18 20.89
CA VAL A 301 -30.02 0.08 20.97
C VAL A 301 -30.23 1.58 20.79
N ARG A 302 -30.69 1.98 19.60
CA ARG A 302 -31.09 3.35 19.30
C ARG A 302 -32.56 3.49 19.68
N LEU A 303 -32.86 4.40 20.57
CA LEU A 303 -34.22 4.90 20.72
C LEU A 303 -34.53 5.72 19.47
N SER A 304 -35.07 5.08 18.43
CA SER A 304 -35.63 5.84 17.32
C SER A 304 -36.83 6.58 17.88
N SER A 305 -36.74 7.90 17.98
CA SER A 305 -37.95 8.71 18.04
C SER A 305 -38.65 8.50 16.70
N THR A 306 -39.58 7.55 16.65
CA THR A 306 -40.49 7.38 15.54
C THR A 306 -41.28 8.67 15.45
N SER A 307 -40.82 9.63 14.65
CA SER A 307 -41.66 10.72 14.19
C SER A 307 -42.72 10.05 13.34
N PHE A 308 -43.92 9.91 13.90
CA PHE A 308 -45.14 9.64 13.16
C PHE A 308 -45.29 10.74 12.11
N GLU A 309 -44.72 10.52 10.93
CA GLU A 309 -45.04 11.31 9.75
C GLU A 309 -46.41 10.82 9.27
N LYS A 310 -47.43 11.59 9.67
CA LYS A 310 -48.81 11.46 9.24
C LYS A 310 -48.88 11.53 7.71
N ARG A 311 -49.70 10.62 7.16
CA ARG A 311 -50.49 10.68 5.92
C ARG A 311 -50.35 11.94 5.07
#